data_AF-A0A651FJH0-F1
#
_entry.id   AF-A0A651FJH0-F1
#
_cell.length_a   1.000
_cell.length_b   1.000
_cell.length_c   1.000
_cell.angle_alpha   90.00
_cell.angle_beta   90.00
_cell.angle_gamma   90.00
#
_symmetry.space_group_name_H-M   'P 1'
#
loop_
_entity.id
_entity.type
_entity.pdbx_description
1 polymer ?
#
loop_
_entity_poly.entity_id
_entity_poly.type
_entity_poly.pdbx_seq_one_letter_code
_entity_poly.pdbx_strand_id
1 'polypeptide(L)' 'MVYFVLQPSRSKKAAQRLLRDFDGVLVCDGYSAYAALERLADRGGDLGLEGVELPNFDLAGCWSHGRRGFK' A
#
# COMPACT_ATOMS: atom_id res chain seq x y z
N MET A 1 23.64 0.35 9.15
CA MET A 1 22.67 1.15 9.95
C MET A 1 21.31 0.99 9.28
N VAL A 2 20.22 0.81 10.04
CA VAL A 2 18.86 0.70 9.50
C VAL A 2 18.06 1.91 9.99
N TYR A 3 17.36 2.57 9.07
CA TYR A 3 16.51 3.72 9.37
C TYR A 3 15.05 3.36 9.11
N PHE A 4 14.17 3.93 9.93
CA PHE A 4 12.73 3.78 9.79
C PHE A 4 12.10 5.15 9.60
N VAL A 5 11.17 5.25 8.65
CA VAL A 5 10.34 6.44 8.46
C VAL A 5 8.97 6.16 9.05
N LEU A 6 8.62 6.89 10.10
CA LEU A 6 7.29 6.84 10.69
C LEU A 6 6.38 7.81 9.93
N GLN A 7 5.34 7.27 9.29
CA GLN A 7 4.35 8.09 8.62
C GLN A 7 3.41 8.73 9.67
N PRO A 8 3.11 10.03 9.58
CA PRO A 8 2.25 10.72 10.55
C PRO A 8 0.76 10.33 10.43
N SER A 9 0.40 9.54 9.41
CA SER A 9 -0.98 9.18 9.11
C SER A 9 -1.07 7.82 8.42
N ARG A 10 -2.15 7.09 8.70
CA ARG A 10 -2.56 5.86 8.00
C ARG A 10 -3.46 6.14 6.78
N SER A 11 -3.33 7.32 6.16
CA SER A 11 -4.13 7.70 5.00
C SER A 11 -3.67 7.00 3.71
N LYS A 12 -4.59 6.87 2.74
CA LYS A 12 -4.24 6.39 1.38
C LYS A 12 -3.17 7.25 0.72
N LYS A 13 -3.16 8.56 0.99
CA LYS A 13 -2.15 9.51 0.50
C LYS A 13 -0.74 9.21 1.05
N ALA A 14 -0.64 8.83 2.33
CA ALA A 14 0.63 8.41 2.91
C ALA A 14 1.11 7.08 2.31
N ALA A 15 0.18 6.12 2.14
CA ALA A 15 0.47 4.84 1.50
C ALA A 15 0.91 5.00 0.03
N GLN A 16 0.24 5.84 -0.76
CA GLN A 16 0.63 6.09 -2.16
C GLN A 16 2.03 6.70 -2.24
N ARG A 17 2.35 7.68 -1.39
CA ARG A 17 3.70 8.28 -1.34
C ARG A 17 4.78 7.26 -0.98
N LEU A 18 4.48 6.32 -0.08
CA LEU A 18 5.40 5.25 0.32
C LEU A 18 5.66 4.28 -0.83
N LEU A 19 4.62 3.96 -1.62
CA LEU A 19 4.67 2.93 -2.67
C LEU A 19 4.93 3.48 -4.07
N ARG A 20 5.03 4.80 -4.26
CA ARG A 20 5.06 5.45 -5.59
C ARG A 20 6.11 4.89 -6.56
N ASP A 21 7.24 4.44 -6.05
CA ASP A 21 8.39 3.92 -6.81
C ASP A 21 8.53 2.39 -6.64
N PHE A 22 7.57 1.75 -5.98
CA PHE A 22 7.57 0.31 -5.73
C PHE A 22 6.87 -0.42 -6.88
N ASP A 23 7.54 -1.43 -7.42
CA ASP A 23 6.99 -2.37 -8.40
C ASP A 23 7.21 -3.80 -7.89
N GLY A 24 6.12 -4.55 -7.72
CA GLY A 24 6.15 -5.96 -7.34
C GLY A 24 5.08 -6.36 -6.33
N VAL A 25 5.38 -7.38 -5.52
CA VAL A 25 4.41 -7.97 -4.59
C VAL A 25 4.55 -7.37 -3.19
N LEU A 26 3.51 -6.72 -2.70
CA LEU A 26 3.42 -6.19 -1.34
C LEU A 26 2.77 -7.23 -0.42
N VAL A 27 3.57 -7.86 0.44
CA VAL A 27 3.06 -8.77 1.48
C VAL A 27 2.75 -7.98 2.74
N CYS A 28 1.47 -7.80 3.08
CA CYS A 28 1.06 -6.97 4.22
C CYS A 28 -0.02 -7.64 5.09
N ASP A 29 -0.17 -7.15 6.32
CA ASP A 29 -1.39 -7.35 7.08
C ASP A 29 -2.56 -6.63 6.37
N GLY A 30 -3.80 -6.85 6.80
CA GLY A 30 -5.02 -6.42 6.11
C GLY A 30 -5.26 -4.90 6.11
N TYR A 31 -4.21 -4.09 5.97
CA TYR A 31 -4.28 -2.64 5.92
C TYR A 31 -5.07 -2.18 4.69
N SER A 32 -6.28 -1.70 4.96
CA SER A 32 -7.29 -1.36 3.95
C SER A 32 -6.86 -0.28 2.94
N ALA A 33 -5.87 0.56 3.27
CA ALA A 33 -5.37 1.56 2.33
C ALA A 33 -4.68 0.93 1.11
N TYR A 34 -3.93 -0.15 1.30
CA TYR A 34 -3.25 -0.84 0.20
C TYR A 34 -4.26 -1.52 -0.73
N ALA A 35 -5.24 -2.23 -0.18
CA ALA A 35 -6.33 -2.81 -0.98
C ALA A 35 -7.15 -1.76 -1.75
N ALA A 36 -7.27 -0.54 -1.20
CA ALA A 36 -7.93 0.55 -1.90
C ALA A 36 -7.09 1.14 -3.03
N LEU A 37 -5.76 1.13 -2.90
CA LEU A 37 -4.82 1.60 -3.93
C LEU A 37 -4.69 0.60 -5.08
N GLU A 38 -4.57 -0.69 -4.79
CA GLU A 38 -4.57 -1.77 -5.80
C GLU A 38 -5.83 -1.68 -6.67
N ARG A 39 -7.02 -1.64 -6.04
CA ARG A 39 -8.30 -1.45 -6.76
C ARG A 39 -8.40 -0.13 -7.52
N LEU A 40 -7.66 0.90 -7.13
CA LEU A 40 -7.64 2.18 -7.84
C LEU A 40 -6.73 2.09 -9.06
N ALA A 41 -5.59 1.40 -8.93
CA ALA A 41 -4.68 1.06 -10.01
C ALA A 41 -5.37 0.22 -11.10
N ASP A 42 -6.08 -0.84 -10.70
CA ASP A 42 -6.84 -1.69 -11.63
C ASP A 42 -7.88 -0.92 -12.46
N ARG A 43 -8.43 0.15 -11.88
CA ARG A 43 -9.46 0.99 -12.51
C ARG A 43 -8.90 2.18 -13.27
N GLY A 44 -7.57 2.37 -13.29
CA GLY A 44 -6.92 3.54 -13.88
C GLY A 44 -7.35 4.86 -13.24
N GLY A 45 -7.74 4.85 -11.96
CA GLY A 45 -8.18 6.05 -11.25
C GLY A 45 -7.01 6.91 -10.78
N ASP A 46 -7.27 7.98 -10.04
CA ASP A 46 -6.22 8.77 -9.40
C ASP A 46 -6.75 9.30 -8.05
N LEU A 47 -5.86 9.47 -7.07
CA LEU A 47 -6.15 10.16 -5.81
C LEU A 47 -5.99 11.68 -5.90
N GLY A 48 -5.70 12.22 -7.09
CA GLY A 48 -5.54 13.65 -7.32
C GLY A 48 -4.27 14.20 -6.66
N LEU A 49 -3.22 13.38 -6.60
CA LEU A 49 -1.91 13.80 -6.13
C LEU A 49 -1.06 14.18 -7.33
N GLU A 50 -0.96 15.48 -7.57
CA GLU A 50 -0.14 16.02 -8.64
C GLU A 50 1.30 15.48 -8.56
N GLY A 51 1.74 14.83 -9.64
CA GLY A 51 3.08 14.24 -9.76
C GLY A 51 3.32 12.93 -8.99
N VAL A 52 2.26 12.24 -8.55
CA VAL A 52 2.39 10.90 -7.93
C VAL A 52 1.57 9.90 -8.73
N GLU A 53 2.24 9.07 -9.51
CA GLU A 53 1.60 7.95 -10.20
C GLU A 53 1.01 6.96 -9.19
N LEU A 54 0.04 6.17 -9.66
CA LEU A 54 -0.44 5.05 -8.88
C LEU A 54 0.65 3.99 -8.79
N PRO A 55 0.87 3.42 -7.59
CA PRO A 55 1.86 2.38 -7.42
C PRO A 55 1.45 1.12 -8.20
N ASN A 56 2.40 0.51 -8.90
CA ASN A 56 2.21 -0.72 -9.67
C ASN A 56 2.55 -1.92 -8.78
N PHE A 57 1.59 -2.44 -8.01
CA PHE A 57 1.87 -3.55 -7.11
C PHE A 57 0.71 -4.52 -6.98
N ASP A 58 1.05 -5.78 -6.70
CA ASP A 58 0.10 -6.81 -6.30
C ASP A 58 0.06 -6.94 -4.77
N LEU A 59 -1.12 -6.99 -4.17
CA LEU A 59 -1.29 -7.16 -2.74
C LEU A 59 -1.42 -8.64 -2.37
N ALA A 60 -0.45 -9.15 -1.61
CA ALA A 60 -0.49 -10.47 -1.02
C ALA A 60 -0.78 -10.40 0.49
N GLY A 61 -1.64 -11.30 0.97
CA GLY A 61 -1.93 -11.44 2.38
C GLY A 61 -0.73 -11.99 3.17
N CYS A 62 -0.45 -11.41 4.33
CA CYS A 62 0.59 -11.90 5.23
C CYS A 62 0.27 -13.32 5.75
N TRP A 63 1.20 -14.26 5.55
CA TRP A 63 1.09 -15.65 6.02
C TRP A 63 0.80 -15.77 7.52
N SER A 64 1.44 -14.94 8.34
CA SER A 64 1.26 -14.93 9.79
C SER A 64 -0.19 -14.62 10.19
N HIS A 65 -0.83 -13.68 9.48
CA HIS A 65 -2.22 -13.30 9.71
C HIS A 65 -3.21 -14.25 9.04
N GLY A 66 -2.87 -14.83 7.89
CA GLY A 66 -3.68 -15.89 7.27
C GLY A 66 -3.88 -17.10 8.19
N ARG A 67 -2.86 -17.45 8.99
CA ARG A 67 -2.94 -18.56 9.97
C ARG A 67 -3.59 -18.20 11.30
N ARG A 68 -3.38 -16.98 11.79
CA ARG A 68 -3.77 -16.58 13.16
C ARG A 68 -5.05 -15.74 13.20
N GLY A 69 -5.52 -15.28 12.05
CA GLY A 69 -6.53 -14.22 11.94
C GLY A 69 -5.93 -12.82 12.19
N PHE A 70 -6.68 -11.80 11.81
CA PHE A 70 -6.45 -10.44 12.30
C PHE A 70 -7.02 -10.37 13.72
N LYS A 71 -6.17 -10.10 14.71
CA LYS A 71 -6.61 -9.81 16.08
C LYS A 71 -6.93 -8.33 16.23
#